data_AF-A0A3N7DE54-F1
#
_entry.id   AF-A0A3N7DE54-F1
#
_cell.length_a   1.000
_cell.length_b   1.000
_cell.length_c   1.000
_cell.angle_alpha   90.00
_cell.angle_beta   90.00
_cell.angle_gamma   90.00
#
_symmetry.space_group_name_H-M   'P 1'
#
loop_
_entity.id
_entity.type
_entity.pdbx_description
1 polymer ?
#
loop_
_entity_poly.entity_id
_entity_poly.type
_entity_poly.pdbx_seq_one_letter_code
_entity_poly.pdbx_strand_id
1 'polypeptide(L)'
;MKKLTTTLLLILSFFVVFGQTLEARYQPAVSGFINAVKSKNVNKLADRVAYPLEREYPLPAIKNKQEFIKRYKEVFDDQLIKMIVNSKPAKDWSQVGWRGIMLFQGDLWLDDDGTLRSVNHQSAVERKNRAVLIAREKSGLHESIKVFKDPVLVFETAKFRIRIDDLGNHNYRYASWPLKSKMSDQPDLILKKGEWVPEGSGGNHRFDFKSGNFLYSCWVMEMGGKDTPPAILTIYKANKEILSQDATTIKN
;
A
#
# COMPACT_ATOMS: atom_id res chain seq x y z
N MET A 1 -17.31 47.08 -32.10
CA MET A 1 -17.21 45.62 -32.35
C MET A 1 -15.74 45.23 -32.54
N LYS A 2 -15.09 44.66 -31.53
CA LYS A 2 -13.89 43.81 -31.68
C LYS A 2 -13.94 42.78 -30.55
N LYS A 3 -14.29 41.53 -30.88
CA LYS A 3 -14.25 40.40 -29.94
C LYS A 3 -12.80 39.91 -29.90
N LEU A 4 -12.15 40.03 -28.75
CA LEU A 4 -10.84 39.43 -28.51
C LEU A 4 -11.10 37.99 -28.01
N THR A 5 -10.90 37.01 -28.89
CA THR A 5 -10.94 35.59 -28.51
C THR A 5 -9.57 35.19 -28.02
N THR A 6 -9.42 35.01 -26.71
CA THR A 6 -8.21 34.45 -26.09
C THR A 6 -8.29 32.93 -26.19
N THR A 7 -7.52 32.34 -27.11
CA THR A 7 -7.37 30.89 -27.21
C THR A 7 -6.39 30.42 -26.14
N LEU A 8 -6.90 29.72 -25.12
CA LEU A 8 -6.10 29.07 -24.09
C LEU A 8 -5.51 27.78 -24.68
N LEU A 9 -4.21 27.77 -24.95
CA LEU A 9 -3.48 26.58 -25.39
C LEU A 9 -3.20 25.70 -24.16
N LEU A 10 -4.00 24.65 -23.94
CA LEU A 10 -3.72 23.64 -22.92
C LEU A 10 -2.57 22.75 -23.42
N ILE A 11 -1.37 22.99 -22.92
CA ILE A 11 -0.24 22.07 -23.10
C ILE A 11 -0.48 20.89 -22.16
N LEU A 12 -1.00 19.78 -22.70
CA LEU A 12 -1.05 18.51 -21.99
C LEU A 12 0.37 17.94 -21.89
N SER A 13 1.03 18.18 -20.77
CA SER A 13 2.29 17.53 -20.41
C SER A 13 2.01 16.06 -20.06
N PHE A 14 1.92 15.19 -21.07
CA PHE A 14 2.05 13.75 -20.84
C PHE A 14 3.49 13.47 -20.43
N PHE A 15 3.76 13.44 -19.12
CA PHE A 15 4.97 12.81 -18.61
C PHE A 15 4.84 11.30 -18.83
N VAL A 16 5.19 10.85 -20.04
CA VAL A 16 5.44 9.43 -20.25
C VAL A 16 6.76 9.15 -19.55
N VAL A 17 6.69 8.73 -18.29
CA VAL A 17 7.83 8.14 -17.59
C VAL A 17 8.07 6.78 -18.23
N PHE A 18 8.78 6.77 -19.35
CA PHE A 18 9.38 5.54 -19.84
C PHE A 18 10.39 5.11 -18.77
N GLY A 19 10.15 3.95 -18.16
CA GLY A 19 11.18 3.28 -17.37
C GLY A 19 12.44 3.19 -18.24
N GLN A 20 13.53 3.80 -17.78
CA GLN A 20 14.80 3.63 -18.47
C GLN A 20 15.14 2.14 -18.45
N THR A 21 15.49 1.59 -19.61
CA THR A 21 16.00 0.23 -19.72
C THR A 21 17.06 0.00 -18.65
N LEU A 22 17.00 -1.13 -17.94
CA LEU A 22 17.90 -1.40 -16.83
C LEU A 22 19.37 -1.27 -17.25
N GLU A 23 20.10 -0.37 -16.60
CA GLU A 23 21.54 -0.18 -16.83
C GLU A 23 22.31 -1.50 -16.68
N ALA A 24 23.35 -1.70 -17.50
CA ALA A 24 24.11 -2.95 -17.53
C ALA A 24 24.68 -3.35 -16.15
N ARG A 25 25.00 -2.39 -15.27
CA ARG A 25 25.53 -2.65 -13.93
C ARG A 25 24.57 -3.41 -13.00
N TYR A 26 23.25 -3.27 -13.19
CA TYR A 26 22.23 -3.92 -12.36
C TYR A 26 21.78 -5.27 -12.91
N GLN A 27 22.03 -5.53 -14.20
CA GLN A 27 21.60 -6.77 -14.86
C GLN A 27 22.17 -8.06 -14.22
N PRO A 28 23.41 -8.09 -13.68
CA PRO A 28 23.91 -9.26 -12.94
C PRO A 28 23.09 -9.57 -11.67
N ALA A 29 22.68 -8.55 -10.91
CA ALA A 29 21.87 -8.71 -9.71
C ALA A 29 20.50 -9.34 -10.04
N VAL A 30 19.82 -8.77 -11.03
CA VAL A 30 18.54 -9.29 -11.56
C VAL A 30 18.70 -10.71 -12.11
N SER A 31 19.75 -10.97 -12.90
CA SER A 31 20.02 -12.32 -13.44
C SER A 31 20.24 -13.32 -12.31
N GLY A 32 20.94 -12.93 -11.25
CA GLY A 32 21.11 -13.73 -10.05
C GLY A 32 19.79 -14.06 -9.35
N PHE A 33 18.88 -13.10 -9.24
CA PHE A 33 17.53 -13.31 -8.69
C PHE A 33 16.72 -14.28 -9.57
N ILE A 34 16.66 -14.04 -10.87
CA ILE A 34 15.98 -14.93 -11.84
C ILE A 34 16.53 -16.36 -11.73
N ASN A 35 17.85 -16.54 -11.64
CA ASN A 35 18.48 -17.84 -11.50
C ASN A 35 18.14 -18.52 -10.16
N ALA A 36 18.04 -17.76 -9.07
CA ALA A 36 17.58 -18.29 -7.78
C ALA A 36 16.17 -18.86 -7.89
N VAL A 37 15.24 -18.15 -8.54
CA VAL A 37 13.87 -18.63 -8.80
C VAL A 37 13.88 -19.85 -9.74
N LYS A 38 14.65 -19.83 -10.83
CA LYS A 38 14.81 -20.96 -11.77
C LYS A 38 15.31 -22.23 -11.09
N SER A 39 16.22 -22.09 -10.14
CA SER A 39 16.80 -23.23 -9.42
C SER A 39 15.80 -23.99 -8.53
N LYS A 40 14.62 -23.40 -8.28
CA LYS A 40 13.60 -23.89 -7.33
C LYS A 40 14.12 -24.11 -5.91
N ASN A 41 15.28 -23.56 -5.58
CA ASN A 41 15.85 -23.62 -4.23
C ASN A 41 15.27 -22.48 -3.39
N VAL A 42 14.13 -22.75 -2.76
CA VAL A 42 13.42 -21.79 -1.91
C VAL A 42 14.30 -21.26 -0.78
N ASN A 43 15.19 -22.07 -0.21
CA ASN A 43 16.11 -21.62 0.85
C ASN A 43 17.05 -20.51 0.36
N LYS A 44 17.66 -20.70 -0.82
CA LYS A 44 18.55 -19.68 -1.41
C LYS A 44 17.80 -18.40 -1.79
N LEU A 45 16.56 -18.52 -2.26
CA LEU A 45 15.74 -17.35 -2.52
C LEU A 45 15.39 -16.63 -1.21
N ALA A 46 15.04 -17.38 -0.16
CA ALA A 46 14.66 -16.84 1.14
C ALA A 46 15.79 -16.05 1.83
N ASP A 47 17.05 -16.32 1.49
CA ASP A 47 18.22 -15.53 1.92
C ASP A 47 18.35 -14.18 1.23
N ARG A 48 17.59 -13.94 0.16
CA ARG A 48 17.61 -12.72 -0.65
C ARG A 48 16.31 -11.95 -0.53
N VAL A 49 15.66 -11.99 0.63
CA VAL A 49 14.40 -11.29 0.89
C VAL A 49 14.61 -10.31 2.03
N ALA A 50 14.21 -9.06 1.82
CA ALA A 50 14.08 -8.09 2.89
C ALA A 50 12.84 -8.45 3.72
N TYR A 51 13.06 -8.75 5.00
CA TYR A 51 11.99 -9.06 5.94
C TYR A 51 11.71 -7.87 6.88
N PRO A 52 10.45 -7.66 7.30
CA PRO A 52 9.25 -8.41 6.90
C PRO A 52 8.86 -8.15 5.43
N LEU A 53 8.38 -9.19 4.73
CA LEU A 53 7.80 -9.05 3.40
C LEU A 53 6.30 -8.79 3.57
N GLU A 54 5.93 -7.52 3.41
CA GLU A 54 4.56 -7.04 3.56
C GLU A 54 3.62 -7.65 2.50
N ARG A 55 2.40 -7.97 2.93
CA ARG A 55 1.31 -8.47 2.08
C ARG A 55 0.14 -7.51 2.14
N GLU A 56 -0.74 -7.57 1.14
CA GLU A 56 -1.91 -6.69 1.10
C GLU A 56 -2.84 -6.96 2.30
N TYR A 57 -3.02 -5.94 3.14
CA TYR A 57 -3.88 -6.02 4.32
C TYR A 57 -5.28 -6.55 3.95
N PRO A 58 -5.88 -7.49 4.71
CA PRO A 58 -5.42 -8.01 6.01
C PRO A 58 -4.56 -9.29 5.97
N LEU A 59 -3.87 -9.60 4.87
CA LEU A 59 -2.91 -10.72 4.89
C LEU A 59 -1.73 -10.38 5.82
N PRO A 60 -1.32 -11.30 6.71
CA PRO A 60 -0.19 -11.05 7.59
C PRO A 60 1.11 -11.02 6.79
N ALA A 61 1.99 -10.10 7.16
CA ALA A 61 3.35 -10.04 6.64
C ALA A 61 4.10 -11.36 6.85
N ILE A 62 5.05 -11.66 5.98
CA ILE A 62 5.98 -12.77 6.17
C ILE A 62 7.17 -12.23 6.94
N LYS A 63 7.30 -12.62 8.21
CA LYS A 63 8.19 -11.92 9.16
C LYS A 63 9.65 -12.30 9.04
N ASN A 64 9.95 -13.46 8.48
CA ASN A 64 11.29 -14.02 8.47
C ASN A 64 11.44 -15.12 7.41
N LYS A 65 12.68 -15.59 7.25
CA LYS A 65 13.08 -16.66 6.34
C LYS A 65 12.25 -17.95 6.49
N GLN A 66 11.99 -18.39 7.72
CA GLN A 66 11.28 -19.64 7.97
C GLN A 66 9.81 -19.54 7.53
N GLU A 67 9.15 -18.42 7.85
CA GLU A 67 7.80 -18.15 7.38
C GLU A 67 7.73 -18.05 5.86
N PHE A 68 8.73 -17.43 5.22
CA PHE A 68 8.79 -17.34 3.75
C PHE A 68 8.86 -18.71 3.11
N ILE A 69 9.73 -19.60 3.61
CA ILE A 69 9.85 -20.96 3.07
C ILE A 69 8.50 -21.69 3.18
N LYS A 70 7.83 -21.56 4.33
CA LYS A 70 6.53 -22.20 4.58
C LYS A 70 5.42 -21.64 3.67
N ARG A 71 5.40 -20.32 3.49
CA ARG A 71 4.37 -19.59 2.73
C ARG A 71 4.77 -19.30 1.29
N TYR A 72 5.88 -19.88 0.80
CA TYR A 72 6.43 -19.58 -0.52
C TYR A 72 5.40 -19.74 -1.63
N LYS A 73 4.62 -20.83 -1.62
CA LYS A 73 3.59 -21.10 -2.62
C LYS A 73 2.33 -20.23 -2.49
N GLU A 74 2.17 -19.51 -1.38
CA GLU A 74 1.12 -18.49 -1.26
C GLU A 74 1.50 -17.27 -2.10
N VAL A 75 2.79 -16.89 -2.14
CA VAL A 75 3.26 -15.67 -2.82
C VAL A 75 3.76 -15.94 -4.24
N PHE A 76 4.58 -16.98 -4.41
CA PHE A 76 5.18 -17.39 -5.68
C PHE A 76 4.37 -18.52 -6.33
N ASP A 77 3.25 -18.14 -6.96
CA ASP A 77 2.48 -19.04 -7.80
C ASP A 77 3.14 -19.24 -9.17
N ASP A 78 2.60 -20.19 -9.95
CA ASP A 78 3.16 -20.53 -11.27
C ASP A 78 3.17 -19.35 -12.24
N GLN A 79 2.21 -18.42 -12.10
CA GLN A 79 2.15 -17.21 -12.93
C GLN A 79 3.33 -16.29 -12.62
N LEU A 80 3.54 -15.95 -11.34
CA LEU A 80 4.66 -15.10 -10.94
C LEU A 80 6.00 -15.74 -11.27
N ILE A 81 6.16 -17.04 -11.01
CA ILE A 81 7.38 -17.77 -11.35
C ILE A 81 7.63 -17.69 -12.86
N LYS A 82 6.62 -17.92 -13.69
CA LYS A 82 6.74 -17.85 -15.15
C LYS A 82 7.11 -16.43 -15.62
N MET A 83 6.53 -15.40 -15.01
CA MET A 83 6.87 -14.00 -15.30
C MET A 83 8.35 -13.72 -15.01
N ILE A 84 8.83 -14.09 -13.83
CA ILE A 84 10.23 -13.89 -13.43
C ILE A 84 11.19 -14.68 -14.33
N VAL A 85 10.94 -15.98 -14.49
CA VAL A 85 11.84 -16.92 -15.19
C VAL A 85 12.04 -16.55 -16.65
N ASN A 86 11.00 -16.03 -17.30
CA ASN A 86 11.01 -15.66 -18.72
C ASN A 86 11.37 -14.19 -18.97
N SER A 87 11.47 -13.38 -17.92
CA SER A 87 11.85 -11.97 -18.03
C SER A 87 13.29 -11.80 -18.52
N LYS A 88 13.54 -10.71 -19.24
CA LYS A 88 14.85 -10.30 -19.76
C LYS A 88 15.33 -9.11 -18.93
N PRO A 89 16.47 -9.22 -18.22
CA PRO A 89 17.01 -8.15 -17.37
C PRO A 89 17.06 -6.77 -18.04
N ALA A 90 17.46 -6.69 -19.31
CA ALA A 90 17.58 -5.43 -20.03
C ALA A 90 16.26 -4.82 -20.55
N LYS A 91 15.15 -5.56 -20.54
CA LYS A 91 13.88 -5.15 -21.19
C LYS A 91 12.69 -5.11 -20.25
N ASP A 92 12.58 -6.12 -19.41
CA ASP A 92 11.40 -6.34 -18.56
C ASP A 92 11.59 -5.79 -17.15
N TRP A 93 12.80 -5.29 -16.86
CA TRP A 93 13.16 -4.67 -15.60
C TRP A 93 13.59 -3.22 -15.83
N SER A 94 13.30 -2.35 -14.88
CA SER A 94 13.63 -0.93 -14.94
C SER A 94 14.11 -0.42 -13.59
N GLN A 95 15.18 0.37 -13.56
CA GLN A 95 15.59 1.09 -12.35
C GLN A 95 14.68 2.31 -12.16
N VAL A 96 14.11 2.46 -10.97
CA VAL A 96 13.20 3.58 -10.64
C VAL A 96 13.80 4.46 -9.54
N GLY A 97 15.04 4.89 -9.76
CA GLY A 97 15.81 5.69 -8.81
C GLY A 97 15.99 4.97 -7.47
N TRP A 98 15.76 5.69 -6.36
CA TRP A 98 15.89 5.15 -5.01
C TRP A 98 14.87 4.06 -4.65
N ARG A 99 13.84 3.82 -5.49
CA ARG A 99 12.83 2.76 -5.24
C ARG A 99 13.36 1.36 -5.48
N GLY A 100 14.38 1.23 -6.32
CA GLY A 100 14.97 -0.04 -6.73
C GLY A 100 14.60 -0.46 -8.15
N ILE A 101 14.75 -1.76 -8.40
CA ILE A 101 14.58 -2.41 -9.70
C ILE A 101 13.19 -3.03 -9.78
N MET A 102 12.38 -2.53 -10.71
CA MET A 102 10.98 -2.92 -10.91
C MET A 102 10.86 -3.96 -12.04
N LEU A 103 10.13 -5.05 -11.79
CA LEU A 103 9.67 -5.98 -12.84
C LEU A 103 8.36 -5.47 -13.47
N PHE A 104 8.34 -5.38 -14.80
CA PHE A 104 7.18 -4.95 -15.60
C PHE A 104 6.53 -3.66 -15.08
N GLN A 105 5.30 -3.73 -14.59
CA GLN A 105 4.52 -2.58 -14.08
C GLN A 105 4.45 -2.57 -12.55
N GLY A 106 5.48 -3.12 -11.90
CA GLY A 106 5.56 -3.19 -10.45
C GLY A 106 5.10 -4.49 -9.86
N ASP A 107 5.00 -5.57 -10.64
CA ASP A 107 4.60 -6.89 -10.16
C ASP A 107 5.53 -7.41 -9.04
N LEU A 108 6.81 -7.01 -9.10
CA LEU A 108 7.84 -7.35 -8.12
C LEU A 108 8.91 -6.26 -8.09
N TRP A 109 9.49 -6.02 -6.91
CA TRP A 109 10.54 -5.01 -6.70
C TRP A 109 11.75 -5.63 -6.01
N LEU A 110 12.94 -5.31 -6.54
CA LEU A 110 14.23 -5.63 -5.93
C LEU A 110 14.94 -4.34 -5.50
N ASP A 111 15.81 -4.43 -4.50
CA ASP A 111 16.87 -3.44 -4.29
C ASP A 111 17.95 -3.58 -5.37
N ASP A 112 18.85 -2.58 -5.45
CA ASP A 112 19.91 -2.51 -6.46
C ASP A 112 20.86 -3.73 -6.47
N ASP A 113 20.97 -4.43 -5.33
CA ASP A 113 21.78 -5.65 -5.17
C ASP A 113 21.03 -6.96 -5.51
N GLY A 114 19.75 -6.85 -5.88
CA GLY A 114 18.87 -7.97 -6.23
C GLY A 114 18.14 -8.60 -5.04
N THR A 115 18.16 -7.97 -3.86
CA THR A 115 17.34 -8.37 -2.71
C THR A 115 15.87 -8.10 -2.99
N LEU A 116 14.99 -9.08 -2.75
CA LEU A 116 13.54 -8.95 -2.90
C LEU A 116 12.96 -8.04 -1.83
N ARG A 117 12.34 -6.95 -2.27
CA ARG A 117 11.73 -5.93 -1.39
C ARG A 117 10.21 -6.00 -1.36
N SER A 118 9.56 -6.22 -2.50
CA SER A 118 8.09 -6.34 -2.57
C SER A 118 7.64 -7.28 -3.67
N VAL A 119 6.47 -7.89 -3.48
CA VAL A 119 5.73 -8.66 -4.48
C VAL A 119 4.31 -8.09 -4.55
N ASN A 120 4.02 -7.28 -5.56
CA ASN A 120 2.67 -6.70 -5.71
C ASN A 120 1.73 -7.64 -6.47
N HIS A 121 2.28 -8.62 -7.21
CA HIS A 121 1.48 -9.74 -7.70
C HIS A 121 0.79 -10.43 -6.53
N GLN A 122 -0.51 -10.70 -6.71
CA GLN A 122 -1.31 -11.42 -5.74
C GLN A 122 -1.72 -12.76 -6.34
N SER A 123 -1.43 -13.86 -5.65
CA SER A 123 -1.82 -15.17 -6.13
C SER A 123 -3.31 -15.43 -5.93
N ALA A 124 -3.84 -16.48 -6.58
CA ALA A 124 -5.20 -16.94 -6.32
C ALA A 124 -5.38 -17.41 -4.86
N VAL A 125 -4.34 -18.01 -4.26
CA VAL A 125 -4.35 -18.46 -2.86
C VAL A 125 -4.44 -17.26 -1.92
N GLU A 126 -3.66 -16.22 -2.17
CA GLU A 126 -3.69 -15.00 -1.37
C GLU A 126 -5.01 -14.26 -1.51
N ARG A 127 -5.55 -14.11 -2.73
CA ARG A 127 -6.88 -13.53 -2.93
C ARG A 127 -7.95 -14.27 -2.11
N LYS A 128 -7.93 -15.60 -2.13
CA LYS A 128 -8.87 -16.43 -1.37
C LYS A 128 -8.70 -16.24 0.13
N ASN A 129 -7.46 -16.30 0.62
CA ASN A 129 -7.16 -16.13 2.05
C ASN A 129 -7.53 -14.73 2.54
N ARG A 130 -7.23 -13.70 1.75
CA ARG A 130 -7.58 -12.31 2.03
C ARG A 130 -9.10 -12.14 2.12
N ALA A 131 -9.86 -12.71 1.18
CA ALA A 131 -11.32 -12.68 1.22
C ALA A 131 -11.90 -13.34 2.49
N VAL A 132 -11.32 -14.45 2.96
CA VAL A 132 -11.70 -15.10 4.22
C VAL A 132 -11.43 -14.19 5.43
N LEU A 133 -10.28 -13.52 5.46
CA LEU A 133 -9.92 -12.59 6.53
C LEU A 133 -10.83 -11.36 6.54
N ILE A 134 -11.15 -10.79 5.37
CA ILE A 134 -12.09 -9.68 5.23
C ILE A 134 -13.49 -10.09 5.73
N ALA A 135 -13.96 -11.29 5.37
CA ALA A 135 -15.24 -11.79 5.85
C ALA A 135 -15.25 -11.95 7.38
N ARG A 136 -14.15 -12.42 7.97
CA ARG A 136 -13.97 -12.49 9.42
C ARG A 136 -14.00 -11.10 10.05
N GLU A 137 -13.28 -10.13 9.50
CA GLU A 137 -13.32 -8.75 10.01
C GLU A 137 -14.76 -8.21 9.99
N LYS A 138 -15.45 -8.33 8.85
CA LYS A 138 -16.86 -7.89 8.71
C LYS A 138 -17.77 -8.47 9.80
N SER A 139 -17.55 -9.71 10.20
CA SER A 139 -18.34 -10.35 11.27
C SER A 139 -18.14 -9.71 12.65
N GLY A 140 -16.96 -9.14 12.91
CA GLY A 140 -16.58 -8.52 14.17
C GLY A 140 -16.85 -7.01 14.26
N LEU A 141 -17.42 -6.39 13.21
CA LEU A 141 -17.76 -4.97 13.21
C LEU A 141 -19.20 -4.71 13.63
N HIS A 142 -19.48 -3.48 14.04
CA HIS A 142 -20.85 -2.99 14.20
C HIS A 142 -21.61 -2.96 12.87
N GLU A 143 -22.91 -3.21 12.89
CA GLU A 143 -23.76 -3.32 11.67
C GLU A 143 -23.68 -2.10 10.75
N SER A 144 -23.55 -0.90 11.32
CA SER A 144 -23.46 0.37 10.58
C SER A 144 -22.24 0.47 9.65
N ILE A 145 -21.26 -0.41 9.81
CA ILE A 145 -20.01 -0.40 9.03
C ILE A 145 -19.62 -1.76 8.42
N LYS A 146 -20.48 -2.79 8.48
CA LYS A 146 -20.15 -4.12 7.90
C LYS A 146 -20.00 -4.14 6.38
N VAL A 147 -20.62 -3.19 5.69
CA VAL A 147 -20.61 -3.12 4.22
C VAL A 147 -19.47 -2.23 3.76
N PHE A 148 -18.47 -2.84 3.13
CA PHE A 148 -17.35 -2.18 2.46
C PHE A 148 -16.74 -3.14 1.42
N LYS A 149 -16.00 -2.58 0.47
CA LYS A 149 -15.26 -3.34 -0.55
C LYS A 149 -13.99 -3.91 0.06
N ASP A 150 -13.09 -3.04 0.52
CA ASP A 150 -11.80 -3.41 1.09
C ASP A 150 -11.55 -2.69 2.41
N PRO A 151 -10.97 -3.36 3.41
CA PRO A 151 -10.50 -2.68 4.60
C PRO A 151 -9.16 -2.03 4.27
N VAL A 152 -8.98 -0.78 4.66
CA VAL A 152 -7.81 0.01 4.23
C VAL A 152 -6.82 0.16 5.37
N LEU A 153 -7.30 0.59 6.53
CA LEU A 153 -6.44 0.87 7.67
C LEU A 153 -7.23 0.80 8.98
N VAL A 154 -6.58 0.30 10.02
CA VAL A 154 -6.96 0.55 11.41
C VAL A 154 -5.77 1.17 12.12
N PHE A 155 -5.98 2.26 12.84
CA PHE A 155 -4.94 2.90 13.62
C PHE A 155 -5.48 3.42 14.95
N GLU A 156 -4.58 3.57 15.91
CA GLU A 156 -4.90 4.03 17.25
C GLU A 156 -4.07 5.24 17.61
N THR A 157 -4.74 6.30 18.08
CA THR A 157 -4.10 7.41 18.78
C THR A 157 -4.15 7.15 20.29
N ALA A 158 -3.60 8.07 21.09
CA ALA A 158 -3.75 8.04 22.53
C ALA A 158 -5.21 8.07 23.04
N LYS A 159 -6.18 8.46 22.19
CA LYS A 159 -7.59 8.63 22.57
C LYS A 159 -8.57 7.83 21.73
N PHE A 160 -8.24 7.53 20.48
CA PHE A 160 -9.19 7.00 19.52
C PHE A 160 -8.67 5.75 18.82
N ARG A 161 -9.59 4.81 18.56
CA ARG A 161 -9.40 3.82 17.50
C ARG A 161 -10.12 4.33 16.26
N ILE A 162 -9.46 4.25 15.11
CA ILE A 162 -10.00 4.71 13.82
C ILE A 162 -9.86 3.61 12.79
N ARG A 163 -10.92 3.41 12.02
CA ARG A 163 -10.96 2.48 10.89
C ARG A 163 -11.30 3.24 9.62
N ILE A 164 -10.55 2.95 8.56
CA ILE A 164 -10.81 3.41 7.20
C ILE A 164 -11.15 2.20 6.33
N ASP A 165 -12.26 2.30 5.62
CA ASP A 165 -12.68 1.30 4.64
C ASP A 165 -12.90 1.95 3.27
N ASP A 166 -12.54 1.24 2.20
CA ASP A 166 -12.91 1.58 0.83
C ASP A 166 -14.34 1.07 0.57
N LEU A 167 -15.25 1.96 0.24
CA LEU A 167 -16.62 1.61 -0.14
C LEU A 167 -16.76 1.36 -1.66
N GLY A 168 -15.68 1.52 -2.42
CA GLY A 168 -15.65 1.52 -3.88
C GLY A 168 -15.91 2.91 -4.46
N ASN A 169 -15.62 3.09 -5.76
CA ASN A 169 -15.88 4.32 -6.51
C ASN A 169 -15.28 5.58 -5.87
N HIS A 170 -14.02 5.51 -5.43
CA HIS A 170 -13.30 6.62 -4.79
C HIS A 170 -14.03 7.20 -3.55
N ASN A 171 -14.70 6.34 -2.80
CA ASN A 171 -15.46 6.73 -1.61
C ASN A 171 -14.94 5.96 -0.40
N TYR A 172 -14.21 6.64 0.46
CA TYR A 172 -13.74 6.06 1.71
C TYR A 172 -14.70 6.38 2.86
N ARG A 173 -14.71 5.51 3.87
CA ARG A 173 -15.41 5.71 5.14
C ARG A 173 -14.42 5.78 6.30
N TYR A 174 -14.60 6.77 7.15
CA TYR A 174 -13.98 6.89 8.47
C TYR A 174 -14.97 6.44 9.52
N ALA A 175 -14.55 5.60 10.45
CA ALA A 175 -15.28 5.29 11.68
C ALA A 175 -14.34 5.40 12.87
N SER A 176 -14.80 6.03 13.96
CA SER A 176 -13.97 6.16 15.17
C SER A 176 -14.72 5.84 16.44
N TRP A 177 -13.95 5.38 17.42
CA TRP A 177 -14.39 5.06 18.77
C TRP A 177 -13.38 5.61 19.78
N PRO A 178 -13.77 5.78 21.06
CA PRO A 178 -12.82 5.87 22.15
C PRO A 178 -11.91 4.64 22.14
N LEU A 179 -10.62 4.80 22.46
CA LEU A 179 -9.60 3.75 22.34
C LEU A 179 -9.99 2.41 23.02
N LYS A 180 -10.71 2.48 24.15
CA LYS A 180 -11.12 1.31 24.94
C LYS A 180 -12.36 0.59 24.38
N SER A 181 -13.10 1.19 23.47
CA SER A 181 -14.30 0.59 22.87
C SER A 181 -13.93 -0.40 21.78
N LYS A 182 -14.79 -1.37 21.49
CA LYS A 182 -14.56 -2.39 20.44
C LYS A 182 -15.13 -1.90 19.11
N MET A 183 -14.57 -2.37 17.99
CA MET A 183 -15.13 -2.07 16.66
C MET A 183 -16.51 -2.72 16.40
N SER A 184 -16.92 -3.65 17.26
CA SER A 184 -18.27 -4.22 17.31
C SER A 184 -19.30 -3.27 17.93
N ASP A 185 -18.85 -2.28 18.70
CA ASP A 185 -19.71 -1.29 19.35
C ASP A 185 -20.10 -0.20 18.33
N GLN A 186 -21.20 0.50 18.57
CA GLN A 186 -21.61 1.62 17.73
C GLN A 186 -20.48 2.67 17.67
N PRO A 187 -20.00 3.05 16.46
CA PRO A 187 -19.02 4.13 16.33
C PRO A 187 -19.59 5.46 16.80
N ASP A 188 -18.78 6.25 17.51
CA ASP A 188 -19.11 7.61 17.94
C ASP A 188 -19.24 8.56 16.75
N LEU A 189 -18.44 8.31 15.70
CA LEU A 189 -18.44 9.11 14.47
C LEU A 189 -18.26 8.20 13.25
N ILE A 190 -19.08 8.46 12.23
CA ILE A 190 -18.96 7.86 10.89
C ILE A 190 -18.98 8.98 9.86
N LEU A 191 -17.92 9.09 9.07
CA LEU A 191 -17.84 10.01 7.93
C LEU A 191 -17.70 9.20 6.64
N LYS A 192 -18.36 9.65 5.57
CA LYS A 192 -18.31 9.03 4.24
C LYS A 192 -17.83 10.06 3.22
N LYS A 193 -17.63 9.63 1.97
CA LYS A 193 -17.10 10.47 0.88
C LYS A 193 -15.69 10.98 1.21
N GLY A 194 -14.90 10.12 1.86
CA GLY A 194 -13.49 10.41 2.06
C GLY A 194 -12.74 10.35 0.74
N GLU A 195 -11.70 11.16 0.61
CA GLU A 195 -10.81 11.22 -0.55
C GLU A 195 -9.43 10.70 -0.16
N TRP A 196 -8.82 9.86 -1.00
CA TRP A 196 -7.41 9.47 -0.86
C TRP A 196 -6.55 10.49 -1.60
N VAL A 197 -5.58 11.07 -0.89
CA VAL A 197 -4.70 12.10 -1.42
C VAL A 197 -3.25 11.62 -1.32
N PRO A 198 -2.59 11.30 -2.45
CA PRO A 198 -1.17 10.92 -2.46
C PRO A 198 -0.28 12.11 -2.13
N GLU A 199 0.81 11.84 -1.42
CA GLU A 199 1.79 12.84 -1.00
C GLU A 199 3.19 12.49 -1.52
N GLY A 200 3.54 13.16 -2.62
CA GLY A 200 4.74 12.85 -3.38
C GLY A 200 4.68 11.45 -3.98
N SER A 201 5.84 10.89 -4.28
CA SER A 201 5.98 9.60 -4.94
C SER A 201 6.41 8.48 -3.97
N GLY A 202 6.55 8.83 -2.69
CA GLY A 202 7.13 7.98 -1.64
C GLY A 202 6.18 6.96 -1.01
N GLY A 203 4.91 6.97 -1.40
CA GLY A 203 3.87 6.14 -0.77
C GLY A 203 3.17 6.80 0.41
N ASN A 204 3.71 7.92 0.93
CA ASN A 204 2.99 8.76 1.89
C ASN A 204 1.68 9.25 1.26
N HIS A 205 0.63 9.27 2.06
CA HIS A 205 -0.70 9.68 1.62
C HIS A 205 -1.55 10.05 2.83
N ARG A 206 -2.73 10.60 2.56
CA ARG A 206 -3.74 10.82 3.59
C ARG A 206 -5.15 10.51 3.08
N PHE A 207 -6.06 10.31 4.02
CA PHE A 207 -7.49 10.26 3.75
C PHE A 207 -8.18 11.47 4.37
N ASP A 208 -8.85 12.25 3.53
CA ASP A 208 -9.52 13.49 3.92
C ASP A 208 -11.03 13.29 3.99
N PHE A 209 -11.64 13.64 5.13
CA PHE A 209 -13.09 13.56 5.35
C PHE A 209 -13.64 14.90 5.83
N LYS A 210 -14.62 15.44 5.11
CA LYS A 210 -15.26 16.72 5.45
C LYS A 210 -16.58 16.50 6.20
N SER A 211 -16.81 17.27 7.25
CA SER A 211 -18.07 17.30 8.01
C SER A 211 -18.38 18.70 8.49
N GLY A 212 -19.32 19.39 7.84
CA GLY A 212 -19.59 20.81 8.12
C GLY A 212 -18.34 21.66 7.89
N ASN A 213 -17.90 22.38 8.92
CA ASN A 213 -16.67 23.18 8.90
C ASN A 213 -15.42 22.42 9.38
N PHE A 214 -15.51 21.11 9.57
CA PHE A 214 -14.39 20.26 9.98
C PHE A 214 -13.79 19.49 8.80
N LEU A 215 -12.47 19.31 8.85
CA LEU A 215 -11.71 18.39 8.01
C LEU A 215 -10.95 17.42 8.92
N TYR A 216 -11.15 16.13 8.71
CA TYR A 216 -10.42 15.05 9.37
C TYR A 216 -9.44 14.47 8.36
N SER A 217 -8.15 14.61 8.62
CA SER A 217 -7.08 14.10 7.78
C SER A 217 -6.36 12.97 8.50
N CYS A 218 -6.40 11.78 7.91
CA CYS A 218 -5.69 10.61 8.43
C CYS A 218 -4.45 10.36 7.57
N TRP A 219 -3.30 10.82 8.04
CA TRP A 219 -2.02 10.68 7.38
C TRP A 219 -1.42 9.28 7.60
N VAL A 220 -0.83 8.73 6.56
CA VAL A 220 -0.10 7.46 6.57
C VAL A 220 1.29 7.70 6.01
N MET A 221 2.30 7.38 6.83
CA MET A 221 3.70 7.64 6.53
C MET A 221 4.40 6.32 6.22
N GLU A 222 4.43 5.95 4.94
CA GLU A 222 5.17 4.77 4.45
C GLU A 222 6.68 5.04 4.43
N MET A 223 7.07 6.32 4.31
CA MET A 223 8.43 6.78 4.48
C MET A 223 8.49 7.95 5.45
N GLY A 224 9.19 7.72 6.55
CA GLY A 224 9.47 8.71 7.58
C GLY A 224 10.86 8.50 8.18
N GLY A 225 11.34 9.50 8.90
CA GLY A 225 12.52 9.32 9.75
C GLY A 225 12.21 8.35 10.89
N LYS A 226 13.24 7.94 11.63
CA LYS A 226 13.11 6.99 12.74
C LYS A 226 12.11 7.45 13.82
N ASP A 227 11.93 8.76 13.95
CA ASP A 227 11.05 9.42 14.92
C ASP A 227 9.71 9.85 14.32
N THR A 228 9.44 9.54 13.05
CA THR A 228 8.15 9.84 12.41
C THR A 228 7.15 8.73 12.75
N PRO A 229 5.97 9.07 13.32
CA PRO A 229 4.95 8.08 13.58
C PRO A 229 4.41 7.50 12.25
N PRO A 230 3.98 6.23 12.22
CA PRO A 230 3.50 5.60 10.99
C PRO A 230 2.15 6.17 10.51
N ALA A 231 1.40 6.83 11.40
CA ALA A 231 0.18 7.54 11.05
C ALA A 231 -0.05 8.75 11.97
N ILE A 232 -0.84 9.72 11.50
CA ILE A 232 -1.24 10.90 12.28
C ILE A 232 -2.71 11.21 11.98
N LEU A 233 -3.50 11.47 13.02
CA LEU A 233 -4.81 12.11 12.88
C LEU A 233 -4.67 13.61 13.07
N THR A 234 -5.06 14.39 12.07
CA THR A 234 -5.17 15.84 12.19
C THR A 234 -6.61 16.28 11.94
N ILE A 235 -7.14 17.15 12.80
CA ILE A 235 -8.48 17.72 12.65
C ILE A 235 -8.36 19.23 12.53
N TYR A 236 -9.01 19.78 11.52
CA TYR A 236 -9.11 21.21 11.28
C TYR A 236 -10.55 21.67 11.47
N LYS A 237 -10.75 22.88 12.00
CA LYS A 237 -12.03 23.60 12.02
C LYS A 237 -11.84 24.95 11.36
N ALA A 238 -12.61 25.24 10.30
CA ALA A 238 -12.45 26.45 9.49
C ALA A 238 -10.97 26.71 9.09
N ASN A 239 -10.30 25.65 8.61
CA ASN A 239 -8.89 25.63 8.20
C ASN A 239 -7.84 25.87 9.31
N LYS A 240 -8.25 25.98 10.58
CA LYS A 240 -7.33 26.01 11.72
C LYS A 240 -7.21 24.62 12.32
N GLU A 241 -5.99 24.14 12.50
CA GLU A 241 -5.72 22.90 13.23
C GLU A 241 -6.22 23.01 14.67
N ILE A 242 -7.01 22.04 15.11
CA ILE A 242 -7.54 21.96 16.48
C ILE A 242 -7.12 20.68 17.20
N LEU A 243 -6.60 19.70 16.47
CA LEU A 243 -6.08 18.44 17.01
C LEU A 243 -5.02 17.89 16.06
N SER A 244 -3.90 17.45 16.61
CA SER A 244 -2.95 16.56 15.93
C SER A 244 -2.55 15.47 16.92
N GLN A 245 -2.63 14.21 16.50
CA GLN A 245 -2.30 13.06 17.32
C GLN A 245 -1.56 12.01 16.51
N ASP A 246 -0.38 11.66 17.00
CA ASP A 246 0.34 10.49 16.52
C ASP A 246 -0.51 9.23 16.70
N ALA A 247 -0.37 8.34 15.73
CA ALA A 247 -1.05 7.06 15.72
C ALA A 247 -0.10 5.93 15.40
N THR A 248 -0.37 4.77 16.00
CA THR A 248 0.22 3.51 15.58
C THR A 248 -0.75 2.80 14.65
N THR A 249 -0.24 2.30 13.52
CA THR A 249 -1.04 1.49 12.62
C THR A 249 -1.16 0.08 13.19
N ILE A 250 -2.39 -0.39 13.32
CA ILE A 250 -2.69 -1.76 13.70
C ILE A 250 -2.89 -2.53 12.41
N LYS A 251 -1.79 -2.70 11.67
CA LYS A 251 -1.73 -3.72 10.62
C LYS A 251 -1.59 -5.06 11.37
N ASN A 252 -2.63 -5.89 11.35
CA ASN A 252 -2.60 -7.22 11.98
C ASN A 252 -1.68 -8.20 11.23
#